data_AF-A0A2T4N659-F1
#
_entry.id   AF-A0A2T4N659-F1
#
_cell.length_a   1.000
_cell.length_b   1.000
_cell.length_c   1.000
_cell.angle_alpha   90.00
_cell.angle_beta   90.00
_cell.angle_gamma   90.00
#
_symmetry.space_group_name_H-M   'P 1'
#
loop_
_entity.id
_entity.type
_entity.pdbx_description
1 polymer ?
#
loop_
_entity_poly.entity_id
_entity_poly.type
_entity_poly.pdbx_seq_one_letter_code
_entity_poly.pdbx_strand_id
1 'polypeptide(L)'
;MSKLLNRWQQWRARWQRRWLDRRIPPARQITLGTRSLFILPTRMGLLYLLVLLAIYLLGTNYQNNLVLLVAYCLGSLFMAAMWLTHRNLLGLELLGGPLMLGEAGSQLPIRILVQSPRPVQALSFSLNEGTLWLAQADAVPSSVILPVSGSRRGPLPLGRLRVESRYPLGLFRCWSQLDLQLEGWFSPKPAFGALRGEHATESEGYQGQPAPATLGDFDTLRTHQAGEPLSRVAWKQLAQGRGLLTKQFHEPQQDDSHLTLLRVAGGDLEQRLAVLAWWCADYGKRGIPFTLTLAGQTLGPDSGAAFVQRCLLALARFDGKPQESRSDAAR
;
A
#
# COMPACT_ATOMS: atom_id res chain seq x y z
N MET A 1 -30.09 24.05 6.68
CA MET A 1 -29.24 23.87 7.88
C MET A 1 -28.05 22.92 7.70
N SER A 2 -28.11 21.86 6.89
CA SER A 2 -26.99 20.90 6.72
C SER A 2 -25.71 21.47 6.07
N LYS A 3 -25.80 22.39 5.10
CA LYS A 3 -24.62 22.97 4.42
C LYS A 3 -23.74 23.86 5.33
N LEU A 4 -24.34 24.55 6.30
CA LEU A 4 -23.60 25.42 7.24
C LEU A 4 -22.86 24.62 8.32
N LEU A 5 -23.51 23.58 8.86
CA LEU A 5 -22.87 22.61 9.76
C LEU A 5 -21.68 21.92 9.08
N ASN A 6 -21.83 21.54 7.82
CA ASN A 6 -20.77 20.87 7.05
C ASN A 6 -19.58 21.82 6.76
N ARG A 7 -19.84 23.11 6.48
CA ARG A 7 -18.80 24.13 6.34
C ARG A 7 -18.04 24.39 7.65
N TRP A 8 -18.74 24.42 8.79
CA TRP A 8 -18.13 24.56 10.11
C TRP A 8 -17.27 23.35 10.49
N GLN A 9 -17.75 22.13 10.21
CA GLN A 9 -17.00 20.89 10.40
C GLN A 9 -15.73 20.86 9.54
N GLN A 10 -15.83 21.24 8.26
CA GLN A 10 -14.67 21.31 7.36
C GLN A 10 -13.67 22.37 7.79
N TRP A 11 -14.13 23.54 8.26
CA TRP A 11 -13.23 24.59 8.75
C TRP A 11 -12.52 24.18 10.04
N ARG A 12 -13.24 23.59 11.00
CA ARG A 12 -12.65 23.00 12.21
C ARG A 12 -11.64 21.91 11.87
N ALA A 13 -11.97 21.02 10.92
CA ALA A 13 -11.05 19.96 10.49
C ALA A 13 -9.77 20.52 9.84
N ARG A 14 -9.86 21.58 9.03
CA ARG A 14 -8.68 22.24 8.45
C ARG A 14 -7.86 23.00 9.48
N TRP A 15 -8.51 23.69 10.42
CA TRP A 15 -7.82 24.40 11.49
C TRP A 15 -7.14 23.43 12.45
N GLN A 16 -7.83 22.34 12.83
CA GLN A 16 -7.24 21.23 13.59
C GLN A 16 -6.07 20.62 12.83
N ARG A 17 -6.20 20.29 11.54
CA ARG A 17 -5.09 19.76 10.74
C ARG A 17 -3.88 20.70 10.79
N ARG A 18 -4.05 22.00 10.49
CA ARG A 18 -2.95 22.99 10.53
C ARG A 18 -2.34 23.17 11.93
N TRP A 19 -3.17 23.13 12.97
CA TRP A 19 -2.70 23.24 14.35
C TRP A 19 -1.93 21.99 14.77
N LEU A 20 -2.38 20.80 14.34
CA LEU A 20 -1.68 19.54 14.53
C LEU A 20 -0.40 19.45 13.68
N ASP A 21 -0.39 19.94 12.43
CA ASP A 21 0.79 20.01 11.56
C ASP A 21 1.91 20.84 12.21
N ARG A 22 1.54 21.93 12.90
CA ARG A 22 2.49 22.77 13.63
C ARG A 22 3.00 22.15 14.93
N ARG A 23 2.21 21.29 15.59
CA ARG A 23 2.58 20.67 16.88
C ARG A 23 3.25 19.30 16.73
N ILE A 24 2.93 18.56 15.67
CA ILE A 24 3.41 17.22 15.38
C ILE A 24 3.72 17.18 13.88
N PRO A 25 4.98 17.47 13.49
CA PRO A 25 5.37 17.40 12.09
C PRO A 25 5.26 15.96 11.58
N PRO A 26 4.97 15.77 10.29
CA PRO A 26 4.88 14.45 9.70
C PRO A 26 6.26 13.78 9.76
N ALA A 27 6.35 12.59 10.31
CA ALA A 27 7.59 11.82 10.40
C ALA A 27 7.28 10.32 10.36
N ARG A 28 8.15 9.54 9.71
CA ARG A 28 8.00 8.07 9.62
C ARG A 28 8.06 7.37 10.97
N GLN A 29 8.79 7.95 11.92
CA GLN A 29 8.88 7.49 13.30
C GLN A 29 8.48 8.64 14.21
N ILE A 30 7.49 8.42 15.08
CA ILE A 30 7.04 9.41 16.05
C ILE A 30 6.99 8.78 17.43
N THR A 31 7.61 9.46 18.40
CA THR A 31 7.50 9.14 19.81
C THR A 31 6.45 10.06 20.46
N LEU A 32 5.52 9.47 21.20
CA LEU A 32 4.44 10.21 21.86
C LEU A 32 4.96 10.92 23.11
N GLY A 33 5.25 12.21 22.95
CA GLY A 33 5.60 13.12 24.05
C GLY A 33 4.41 13.82 24.71
N THR A 34 4.66 14.61 25.74
CA THR A 34 3.61 15.35 26.48
C THR A 34 2.84 16.36 25.64
N ARG A 35 3.48 16.94 24.61
CA ARG A 35 2.86 17.97 23.73
C ARG A 35 1.89 17.41 22.69
N SER A 36 1.94 16.10 22.42
CA SER A 36 1.11 15.42 21.41
C SER A 36 -0.08 14.66 22.00
N LEU A 37 -0.18 14.59 23.33
CA LEU A 37 -1.23 13.87 24.04
C LEU A 37 -2.36 14.81 24.47
N PHE A 38 -3.59 14.38 24.21
CA PHE A 38 -4.81 15.07 24.63
C PHE A 38 -5.62 14.21 25.57
N ILE A 39 -5.92 14.72 26.76
CA ILE A 39 -6.74 14.05 27.77
C ILE A 39 -8.05 14.80 27.91
N LEU A 40 -9.16 14.06 27.82
CA LEU A 40 -10.48 14.58 28.12
C LEU A 40 -11.25 13.57 29.00
N PRO A 41 -12.07 14.05 29.95
CA PRO A 41 -12.97 13.17 30.69
C PRO A 41 -13.97 12.54 29.73
N THR A 42 -14.27 11.25 29.93
CA THR A 42 -15.32 10.55 29.20
C THR A 42 -16.69 10.92 29.78
N ARG A 43 -17.77 10.46 29.14
CA ARG A 43 -19.13 10.60 29.70
C ARG A 43 -19.23 10.01 31.10
N MET A 44 -18.59 8.86 31.32
CA MET A 44 -18.50 8.21 32.64
C MET A 44 -17.66 9.04 33.62
N GLY A 45 -16.55 9.64 33.17
CA GLY A 45 -15.75 10.55 33.99
C GLY A 45 -16.52 11.79 34.44
N LEU A 46 -17.36 12.37 33.57
CA LEU A 46 -18.23 13.49 33.92
C LEU A 46 -19.34 13.09 34.90
N LEU A 47 -19.96 11.93 34.70
CA LEU A 47 -20.94 11.39 35.64
C LEU A 47 -20.31 11.12 37.02
N TYR A 48 -19.12 10.53 37.03
CA TYR A 48 -18.33 10.32 38.24
C TYR A 48 -18.04 11.63 38.97
N LEU A 49 -17.61 12.67 38.24
CA LEU A 49 -17.37 14.01 38.79
C LEU A 49 -18.64 14.63 39.38
N LEU A 50 -19.79 14.43 38.72
CA LEU A 50 -21.08 14.92 39.22
C LEU A 50 -21.49 14.23 40.53
N VAL A 51 -21.37 12.90 40.58
CA VAL A 51 -21.63 12.11 41.80
C VAL A 51 -20.67 12.50 42.93
N LEU A 52 -19.38 12.66 42.61
CA LEU A 52 -18.36 13.13 43.56
C LEU A 52 -18.76 14.49 44.17
N LEU A 53 -19.19 15.43 43.34
CA LEU A 53 -19.62 16.75 43.79
C LEU A 53 -20.89 16.67 44.66
N ALA A 54 -21.85 15.82 44.30
CA ALA A 54 -23.06 15.59 45.09
C ALA A 54 -22.76 15.00 46.47
N ILE A 55 -21.88 13.99 46.54
CA ILE A 55 -21.44 13.38 47.82
C ILE A 55 -20.69 14.41 48.65
N TYR A 56 -19.80 15.20 48.04
CA TYR A 56 -19.07 16.26 48.74
C TYR A 56 -20.03 17.30 49.34
N LEU A 57 -20.98 17.81 48.56
CA LEU A 57 -21.99 18.76 49.03
C LEU A 57 -22.84 18.17 50.16
N LEU A 58 -23.24 16.90 50.04
CA LEU A 58 -23.98 16.19 51.09
C LEU A 58 -23.16 16.08 52.38
N GLY A 59 -21.89 15.69 52.27
CA GLY A 59 -20.98 15.58 53.41
C GLY A 59 -20.77 16.92 54.11
N THR A 60 -20.61 18.01 53.35
CA THR A 60 -20.48 19.36 53.90
C THR A 60 -21.78 19.84 54.54
N ASN A 61 -22.92 19.60 53.89
CA ASN A 61 -24.23 20.05 54.37
C ASN A 61 -24.62 19.37 55.70
N TYR A 62 -24.38 18.06 55.82
CA TYR A 62 -24.69 17.28 57.02
C TYR A 62 -23.54 17.21 58.02
N GLN A 63 -22.43 17.94 57.80
CA GLN A 63 -21.21 17.89 58.62
C GLN A 63 -20.72 16.44 58.89
N ASN A 64 -20.95 15.54 57.92
CA ASN A 64 -20.64 14.13 58.08
C ASN A 64 -19.22 13.84 57.58
N ASN A 65 -18.29 13.71 58.53
CA ASN A 65 -16.88 13.46 58.24
C ASN A 65 -16.62 12.14 57.48
N LEU A 66 -17.44 11.11 57.67
CA LEU A 66 -17.30 9.84 56.94
C LEU A 66 -17.66 10.01 55.45
N VAL A 67 -18.71 10.77 55.16
CA VAL A 67 -19.12 11.07 53.77
C VAL A 67 -18.04 11.92 53.08
N LEU A 68 -17.49 12.91 53.80
CA LEU A 68 -16.37 13.72 53.30
C LEU A 68 -15.11 12.88 53.02
N LEU A 69 -14.77 11.92 53.90
CA LEU A 69 -13.66 11.00 53.69
C LEU A 69 -13.83 10.19 52.40
N VAL A 70 -15.03 9.66 52.14
CA VAL A 70 -15.35 8.93 50.90
C VAL A 70 -15.22 9.86 49.68
N ALA A 71 -15.73 11.10 49.76
CA ALA A 71 -15.58 12.08 48.70
C ALA A 71 -14.10 12.36 48.38
N TYR A 72 -13.25 12.58 49.39
CA TYR A 72 -11.82 12.80 49.16
C TYR A 72 -11.11 11.57 48.59
N CYS A 73 -11.49 10.36 48.99
CA CYS A 73 -10.96 9.11 48.43
C CYS A 73 -11.34 8.93 46.95
N LEU A 74 -12.59 9.23 46.59
CA LEU A 74 -13.04 9.22 45.20
C LEU A 74 -12.33 10.32 44.38
N GLY A 75 -12.13 11.51 44.96
CA GLY A 75 -11.37 12.58 44.33
C GLY A 75 -9.91 12.22 44.06
N SER A 76 -9.25 11.56 45.02
CA SER A 76 -7.86 11.10 44.84
C SER A 76 -7.75 10.01 43.77
N LEU A 77 -8.72 9.08 43.71
CA LEU A 77 -8.81 8.06 42.65
C LEU A 77 -9.00 8.71 41.27
N PHE A 78 -9.83 9.75 41.16
CA PHE A 78 -10.04 10.48 39.91
C PHE A 78 -8.74 11.14 39.42
N MET A 79 -8.01 11.79 40.32
CA MET A 79 -6.72 12.42 40.02
C MET A 79 -5.66 11.37 39.61
N ALA A 80 -5.58 10.25 40.33
CA ALA A 80 -4.69 9.15 40.01
C ALA A 80 -5.02 8.52 38.65
N ALA A 81 -6.31 8.33 38.35
CA ALA A 81 -6.77 7.85 37.05
C ALA A 81 -6.35 8.80 35.93
N MET A 82 -6.52 10.11 36.10
CA MET A 82 -6.06 11.11 35.13
C MET A 82 -4.56 10.96 34.85
N TRP A 83 -3.74 10.90 35.90
CA TRP A 83 -2.28 10.76 35.76
C TRP A 83 -1.87 9.45 35.11
N LEU A 84 -2.47 8.32 35.50
CA LEU A 84 -2.22 7.01 34.90
C LEU A 84 -2.60 6.97 33.41
N THR A 85 -3.73 7.57 33.03
CA THR A 85 -4.16 7.64 31.62
C THR A 85 -3.18 8.44 30.77
N HIS A 86 -2.59 9.51 31.32
CA HIS A 86 -1.55 10.28 30.64
C HIS A 86 -0.29 9.45 30.47
N ARG A 87 0.16 8.82 31.55
CA ARG A 87 1.40 8.04 31.59
C ARG A 87 1.34 6.81 30.70
N ASN A 88 0.15 6.26 30.45
CA ASN A 88 -0.06 5.08 29.61
C ASN A 88 0.38 5.30 28.16
N LEU A 89 0.00 6.42 27.50
CA LEU A 89 0.45 6.68 26.12
C LEU A 89 1.83 7.36 26.03
N LEU A 90 2.38 7.83 27.14
CA LEU A 90 3.62 8.59 27.15
C LEU A 90 4.81 7.68 26.85
N GLY A 91 5.56 8.01 25.79
CA GLY A 91 6.73 7.25 25.35
C GLY A 91 6.40 6.12 24.37
N LEU A 92 5.15 6.00 23.92
CA LEU A 92 4.79 5.07 22.85
C LEU A 92 5.45 5.51 21.53
N GLU A 93 6.22 4.62 20.92
CA GLU A 93 6.88 4.83 19.64
C GLU A 93 6.10 4.13 18.53
N LEU A 94 5.89 4.86 17.44
CA LEU A 94 5.14 4.39 16.30
C LEU A 94 5.98 4.58 15.05
N LEU A 95 6.19 3.49 14.32
CA LEU A 95 6.95 3.47 13.08
C LEU A 95 6.04 3.03 11.94
N GLY A 96 5.94 3.89 10.92
CA GLY A 96 5.19 3.61 9.71
C GLY A 96 5.84 2.52 8.88
N GLY A 97 5.05 1.54 8.45
CA GLY A 97 5.52 0.47 7.57
C GLY A 97 5.93 0.96 6.17
N PRO A 98 6.49 0.06 5.34
CA PRO A 98 6.86 0.38 3.98
C PRO A 98 5.63 0.72 3.13
N LEU A 99 5.91 1.28 1.94
CA LEU A 99 4.91 1.50 0.91
C LEU A 99 4.14 0.21 0.61
N MET A 100 2.82 0.27 0.72
CA MET A 100 1.96 -0.86 0.41
C MET A 100 1.25 -0.64 -0.92
N LEU A 101 1.28 -1.66 -1.77
CA LEU A 101 0.58 -1.70 -3.05
C LEU A 101 -0.60 -2.68 -2.92
N GLY A 102 -1.81 -2.20 -3.22
CA GLY A 102 -3.02 -3.00 -3.27
C GLY A 102 -3.66 -2.95 -4.64
N GLU A 103 -4.66 -3.79 -4.86
CA GLU A 103 -5.49 -3.75 -6.07
C GLU A 103 -6.71 -2.85 -5.84
N ALA A 104 -7.11 -2.06 -6.84
CA ALA A 104 -8.30 -1.24 -6.71
C ALA A 104 -9.54 -2.09 -6.36
N GLY A 105 -10.20 -1.74 -5.26
CA GLY A 105 -11.35 -2.46 -4.71
C GLY A 105 -11.01 -3.51 -3.63
N SER A 106 -9.73 -3.76 -3.32
CA SER A 106 -9.34 -4.64 -2.21
C SER A 106 -8.98 -3.87 -0.94
N GLN A 107 -8.84 -4.58 0.17
CA GLN A 107 -8.36 -4.02 1.44
C GLN A 107 -6.83 -4.03 1.46
N LEU A 108 -6.23 -2.85 1.67
CA LEU A 108 -4.80 -2.69 1.82
C LEU A 108 -4.40 -2.86 3.30
N PRO A 109 -3.63 -3.90 3.67
CA PRO A 109 -3.18 -4.10 5.04
C PRO A 109 -2.01 -3.16 5.36
N ILE A 110 -2.30 -2.02 5.99
CA ILE A 110 -1.26 -1.05 6.37
C ILE A 110 -0.62 -1.50 7.67
N ARG A 111 0.68 -1.79 7.61
CA ARG A 111 1.46 -2.24 8.76
C ARG A 111 2.05 -1.06 9.50
N ILE A 112 1.89 -1.04 10.83
CA ILE A 112 2.46 -0.06 11.73
C ILE A 112 3.16 -0.84 12.83
N LEU A 113 4.43 -0.52 13.09
CA LEU A 113 5.17 -1.09 14.19
C LEU A 113 4.97 -0.22 15.43
N VAL A 114 4.56 -0.85 16.51
CA VAL A 114 4.30 -0.22 17.80
C VAL A 114 5.32 -0.75 18.79
N GLN A 115 6.05 0.15 19.42
CA GLN A 115 7.03 -0.20 20.43
C GLN A 115 6.87 0.76 21.61
N SER A 116 7.06 0.26 22.83
CA SER A 116 7.07 1.12 24.01
C SER A 116 8.10 0.63 25.01
N PRO A 117 8.91 1.52 25.61
CA PRO A 117 9.82 1.14 26.70
C PRO A 117 9.07 0.67 27.95
N ARG A 118 7.76 0.95 28.07
CA ARG A 118 6.90 0.56 29.19
C ARG A 118 5.68 -0.21 28.69
N PRO A 119 5.10 -1.11 29.48
CA PRO A 119 3.86 -1.77 29.11
C PRO A 119 2.74 -0.74 28.98
N VAL A 120 2.15 -0.65 27.79
CA VAL A 120 1.01 0.21 27.47
C VAL A 120 -0.20 -0.66 27.24
N GLN A 121 -1.34 -0.30 27.84
CA GLN A 121 -2.54 -1.12 27.80
C GLN A 121 -3.72 -0.43 27.11
N ALA A 122 -4.63 -1.25 26.59
CA ALA A 122 -5.89 -0.86 25.95
C ALA A 122 -5.70 0.26 24.92
N LEU A 123 -4.90 -0.03 23.91
CA LEU A 123 -4.66 0.86 22.78
C LEU A 123 -5.70 0.59 21.69
N SER A 124 -6.15 1.65 21.04
CA SER A 124 -6.89 1.52 19.80
C SER A 124 -6.33 2.45 18.75
N PHE A 125 -6.18 1.88 17.56
CA PHE A 125 -5.65 2.52 16.38
C PHE A 125 -6.78 2.70 15.39
N SER A 126 -6.90 3.91 14.84
CA SER A 126 -7.87 4.22 13.80
C SER A 126 -7.19 4.98 12.67
N LEU A 127 -7.35 4.47 11.45
CA LEU A 127 -6.81 5.05 10.24
C LEU A 127 -7.88 4.97 9.15
N ASN A 128 -8.37 6.12 8.71
CA ASN A 128 -9.53 6.23 7.80
C ASN A 128 -10.74 5.45 8.34
N GLU A 129 -11.04 4.29 7.78
CA GLU A 129 -12.13 3.39 8.16
C GLU A 129 -11.65 2.18 8.99
N GLY A 130 -10.35 1.88 8.93
CA GLY A 130 -9.76 0.75 9.64
C GLY A 130 -9.60 1.07 11.12
N THR A 131 -10.14 0.21 11.97
CA THR A 131 -9.94 0.27 13.42
C THR A 131 -9.40 -1.05 13.94
N LEU A 132 -8.34 -0.99 14.75
CA LEU A 132 -7.81 -2.14 15.46
C LEU A 132 -7.67 -1.82 16.94
N TRP A 133 -8.04 -2.77 17.79
CA TRP A 133 -7.78 -2.72 19.22
C TRP A 133 -6.60 -3.62 19.55
N LEU A 134 -5.65 -3.08 20.32
CA LEU A 134 -4.48 -3.80 20.81
C LEU A 134 -4.52 -3.78 22.35
N ALA A 135 -4.59 -4.97 22.93
CA ALA A 135 -4.70 -5.13 24.39
C ALA A 135 -3.49 -4.57 25.12
N GLN A 136 -2.28 -4.85 24.62
CA GLN A 136 -1.03 -4.45 25.23
C GLN A 136 0.06 -4.25 24.18
N ALA A 137 0.94 -3.28 24.40
CA ALA A 137 2.18 -3.08 23.67
C ALA A 137 3.33 -2.93 24.68
N ASP A 138 4.42 -3.65 24.45
CA ASP A 138 5.58 -3.70 25.33
C ASP A 138 6.86 -3.26 24.59
N ALA A 139 8.02 -3.55 25.18
CA ALA A 139 9.33 -3.31 24.57
C ALA A 139 9.54 -4.12 23.29
N VAL A 140 8.84 -5.23 23.13
CA VAL A 140 8.87 -6.05 21.92
C VAL A 140 8.01 -5.37 20.84
N PRO A 141 8.57 -5.08 19.66
CA PRO A 141 7.83 -4.42 18.60
C PRO A 141 6.65 -5.27 18.15
N SER A 142 5.46 -4.71 18.24
CA SER A 142 4.21 -5.35 17.85
C SER A 142 3.73 -4.78 16.51
N SER A 143 3.46 -5.65 15.52
CA SER A 143 2.93 -5.21 14.24
C SER A 143 1.41 -5.11 14.26
N VAL A 144 0.90 -3.90 14.11
CA VAL A 144 -0.53 -3.60 13.96
C VAL A 144 -0.85 -3.49 12.46
N ILE A 145 -1.88 -4.21 12.02
CA ILE A 145 -2.35 -4.19 10.63
C ILE A 145 -3.71 -3.52 10.58
N LEU A 146 -3.80 -2.39 9.90
CA LEU A 146 -5.05 -1.66 9.69
C LEU A 146 -5.54 -1.88 8.24
N PRO A 147 -6.72 -2.48 8.04
CA PRO A 147 -7.29 -2.61 6.71
C PRO A 147 -7.82 -1.26 6.24
N VAL A 148 -7.36 -0.78 5.09
CA VAL A 148 -7.88 0.43 4.45
C VAL A 148 -8.35 0.11 3.05
N SER A 149 -9.58 0.49 2.73
CA SER A 149 -10.18 0.25 1.41
C SER A 149 -10.02 1.46 0.49
N GLY A 150 -9.89 1.20 -0.81
CA GLY A 150 -9.96 2.22 -1.85
C GLY A 150 -10.47 1.63 -3.15
N SER A 151 -11.34 2.38 -3.83
CA SER A 151 -12.05 1.88 -5.03
C SER A 151 -11.42 2.31 -6.35
N ARG A 152 -10.47 3.25 -6.34
CA ARG A 152 -9.87 3.84 -7.55
C ARG A 152 -8.36 3.62 -7.58
N ARG A 153 -7.81 3.50 -8.80
CA ARG A 153 -6.36 3.50 -9.04
C ARG A 153 -5.75 4.82 -8.54
N GLY A 154 -4.52 4.73 -8.04
CA GLY A 154 -3.68 5.89 -7.76
C GLY A 154 -3.26 5.96 -6.30
N PRO A 155 -2.81 7.15 -5.84
CA PRO A 155 -2.40 7.32 -4.46
C PRO A 155 -3.61 7.22 -3.53
N LEU A 156 -3.50 6.39 -2.49
CA LEU A 156 -4.48 6.31 -1.43
C LEU A 156 -4.26 7.48 -0.46
N PRO A 157 -5.20 8.43 -0.33
CA PRO A 157 -5.07 9.49 0.65
C PRO A 157 -5.23 8.91 2.06
N LEU A 158 -4.10 8.66 2.71
CA LEU A 158 -4.07 8.21 4.10
C LEU A 158 -4.25 9.43 5.01
N GLY A 159 -5.26 9.34 5.87
CA GLY A 159 -5.45 10.31 6.93
C GLY A 159 -4.39 10.15 8.01
N ARG A 160 -4.53 10.95 9.07
CA ARG A 160 -3.69 10.83 10.26
C ARG A 160 -4.13 9.63 11.09
N LEU A 161 -3.17 8.83 11.52
CA LEU A 161 -3.37 7.74 12.47
C LEU A 161 -3.82 8.32 13.81
N ARG A 162 -4.98 7.91 14.31
CA ARG A 162 -5.44 8.25 15.65
C ARG A 162 -5.19 7.06 16.58
N VAL A 163 -4.51 7.34 17.69
CA VAL A 163 -4.22 6.41 18.77
C VAL A 163 -4.99 6.88 19.98
N GLU A 164 -5.83 6.03 20.58
CA GLU A 164 -6.54 6.34 21.82
C GLU A 164 -6.40 5.22 22.86
N SER A 165 -6.41 5.60 24.14
CA SER A 165 -6.54 4.69 25.28
C SER A 165 -7.51 5.24 26.31
N ARG A 166 -8.13 4.31 27.05
CA ARG A 166 -9.04 4.58 28.17
C ARG A 166 -8.60 3.88 29.46
N TYR A 167 -7.42 3.27 29.46
CA TYR A 167 -6.86 2.62 30.64
C TYR A 167 -6.56 3.66 31.73
N PRO A 168 -6.81 3.39 33.03
CA PRO A 168 -7.29 2.11 33.59
C PRO A 168 -8.81 2.02 33.77
N LEU A 169 -9.45 3.07 34.30
CA LEU A 169 -10.85 3.02 34.75
C LEU A 169 -11.87 3.49 33.69
N GLY A 170 -11.44 3.94 32.52
CA GLY A 170 -12.33 4.50 31.50
C GLY A 170 -12.89 5.89 31.82
N LEU A 171 -12.48 6.51 32.93
CA LEU A 171 -12.90 7.86 33.34
C LEU A 171 -12.34 8.96 32.44
N PHE A 172 -11.15 8.74 31.88
CA PHE A 172 -10.51 9.64 30.94
C PHE A 172 -10.21 8.91 29.63
N ARG A 173 -10.23 9.68 28.54
CA ARG A 173 -9.75 9.25 27.23
C ARG A 173 -8.53 10.08 26.89
N CYS A 174 -7.40 9.40 26.74
CA CYS A 174 -6.18 9.97 26.22
C CYS A 174 -6.04 9.60 24.75
N TRP A 175 -5.83 10.58 23.88
CA TRP A 175 -5.70 10.34 22.44
C TRP A 175 -4.63 11.23 21.82
N SER A 176 -4.06 10.74 20.71
CA SER A 176 -3.17 11.49 19.83
C SER A 176 -3.54 11.24 18.38
N GLN A 177 -3.16 12.17 17.50
CA GLN A 177 -3.42 12.04 16.07
C GLN A 177 -2.14 12.43 15.29
N LEU A 178 -1.56 11.43 14.64
CA LEU A 178 -0.19 11.42 14.14
C LEU A 178 -0.18 11.25 12.63
N ASP A 179 0.83 11.81 11.98
CA ASP A 179 1.06 11.60 10.56
C ASP A 179 2.37 10.83 10.36
N LEU A 180 2.25 9.53 10.09
CA LEU A 180 3.39 8.62 9.91
C LEU A 180 3.96 8.62 8.49
N GLN A 181 3.55 9.57 7.62
CA GLN A 181 3.93 9.61 6.20
C GLN A 181 3.69 8.25 5.51
N LEU A 182 2.57 7.62 5.85
CA LEU A 182 2.19 6.35 5.25
C LEU A 182 1.83 6.61 3.80
N GLU A 183 2.35 5.77 2.92
CA GLU A 183 2.05 5.81 1.50
C GLU A 183 1.41 4.48 1.09
N GLY A 184 0.25 4.56 0.47
CA GLY A 184 -0.45 3.42 -0.12
C GLY A 184 -0.79 3.75 -1.57
N TRP A 185 -0.65 2.78 -2.46
CA TRP A 185 -1.06 2.90 -3.85
C TRP A 185 -1.99 1.77 -4.22
N PHE A 186 -3.00 2.09 -5.04
CA PHE A 186 -3.84 1.10 -5.67
C PHE A 186 -3.47 0.95 -7.14
N SER A 187 -3.06 -0.25 -7.52
CA SER A 187 -2.91 -0.66 -8.91
C SER A 187 -4.28 -0.81 -9.57
N PRO A 188 -4.38 -0.69 -10.91
CA PRO A 188 -5.63 -0.97 -11.60
C PRO A 188 -6.06 -2.41 -11.36
N LYS A 189 -7.36 -2.65 -11.24
CA LYS A 189 -7.91 -3.99 -11.08
C LYS A 189 -7.58 -4.81 -12.34
N PRO A 190 -6.86 -5.95 -12.23
CA PRO A 190 -6.44 -6.70 -13.41
C PRO A 190 -7.65 -7.22 -14.17
N ALA A 191 -7.67 -6.99 -15.48
CA ALA A 191 -8.71 -7.47 -16.38
C ALA A 191 -8.05 -8.19 -17.56
N PHE A 192 -8.54 -9.37 -17.91
CA PHE A 192 -8.01 -10.09 -19.07
C PHE A 192 -8.32 -9.35 -20.37
N GLY A 193 -7.36 -9.29 -21.28
CA GLY A 193 -7.53 -8.73 -22.62
C GLY A 193 -6.37 -9.13 -23.52
N ALA A 194 -6.65 -9.35 -24.80
CA ALA A 194 -5.67 -9.83 -25.77
C ALA A 194 -4.59 -8.78 -26.09
N LEU A 195 -3.35 -9.24 -26.25
CA LEU A 195 -2.28 -8.42 -26.79
C LEU A 195 -2.25 -8.53 -28.33
N ARG A 196 -2.00 -7.41 -28.99
CA ARG A 196 -1.68 -7.38 -30.42
C ARG A 196 -0.38 -8.15 -30.65
N GLY A 197 -0.48 -9.22 -31.44
CA GLY A 197 0.59 -10.18 -31.69
C GLY A 197 0.27 -11.61 -31.24
N GLU A 198 -0.68 -11.82 -30.33
CA GLU A 198 -1.10 -13.20 -29.96
C GLU A 198 -1.97 -13.87 -31.04
N HIS A 199 -2.64 -13.09 -31.90
CA HIS A 199 -3.49 -13.61 -32.97
C HIS A 199 -2.73 -13.81 -34.29
N ALA A 200 -1.63 -14.57 -34.25
CA ALA A 200 -1.03 -15.16 -35.45
C ALA A 200 -0.97 -16.69 -35.40
N THR A 201 -1.66 -17.32 -34.44
CA THR A 201 -1.73 -18.78 -34.28
C THR A 201 -3.15 -19.31 -34.09
N GLU A 202 -4.14 -18.65 -34.71
CA GLU A 202 -5.45 -19.27 -34.97
C GLU A 202 -5.81 -19.10 -36.45
N SER A 203 -5.09 -19.84 -37.29
CA SER A 203 -5.63 -20.31 -38.57
C SER A 203 -5.55 -21.83 -38.57
N GLU A 204 -6.73 -22.45 -38.50
CA GLU A 204 -6.95 -23.88 -38.55
C GLU A 204 -6.18 -24.55 -39.70
N GLY A 205 -5.44 -25.63 -39.39
CA GLY A 205 -4.94 -26.54 -40.41
C GLY A 205 -3.67 -27.31 -40.03
N TYR A 206 -3.87 -28.52 -39.49
CA TYR A 206 -2.93 -29.65 -39.48
C TYR A 206 -1.78 -29.71 -38.46
N GLN A 207 -1.99 -30.62 -37.50
CA GLN A 207 -1.07 -31.61 -36.91
C GLN A 207 0.37 -31.21 -36.59
N GLY A 208 0.70 -31.26 -35.29
CA GLY A 208 2.06 -31.54 -34.82
C GLY A 208 2.40 -30.78 -33.55
N GLN A 209 2.43 -31.48 -32.41
CA GLN A 209 2.99 -30.95 -31.16
C GLN A 209 4.44 -30.48 -31.39
N PRO A 210 4.82 -29.26 -31.00
CA PRO A 210 6.23 -28.94 -30.84
C PRO A 210 6.69 -29.53 -29.50
N ALA A 211 7.40 -30.65 -29.58
CA ALA A 211 8.30 -31.11 -28.53
C ALA A 211 9.39 -30.05 -28.27
N PRO A 212 9.97 -29.98 -27.06
CA PRO A 212 11.05 -29.03 -26.78
C PRO A 212 12.22 -29.28 -27.72
N ALA A 213 12.60 -28.26 -28.48
CA ALA A 213 13.69 -28.31 -29.44
C ALA A 213 14.99 -28.73 -28.76
N THR A 214 15.43 -29.96 -29.02
CA THR A 214 16.83 -30.36 -28.86
C THR A 214 17.65 -29.61 -29.90
N LEU A 215 18.71 -28.97 -29.43
CA LEU A 215 19.69 -28.25 -30.21
C LEU A 215 20.28 -29.18 -31.29
N GLY A 216 19.75 -29.15 -32.52
CA GLY A 216 20.27 -30.04 -33.57
C GLY A 216 19.47 -30.22 -34.85
N ASP A 217 18.15 -29.98 -34.90
CA ASP A 217 17.38 -30.24 -36.11
C ASP A 217 17.14 -28.97 -36.95
N PHE A 218 17.83 -28.95 -38.09
CA PHE A 218 17.80 -27.87 -39.08
C PHE A 218 16.57 -28.06 -39.96
N ASP A 219 15.51 -27.32 -39.66
CA ASP A 219 14.24 -27.44 -40.35
C ASP A 219 14.21 -26.54 -41.60
N THR A 220 13.94 -27.17 -42.75
CA THR A 220 13.87 -26.63 -44.12
C THR A 220 15.19 -26.21 -44.80
N LEU A 221 15.58 -27.02 -45.78
CA LEU A 221 16.67 -26.75 -46.72
C LEU A 221 16.07 -26.17 -48.00
N ARG A 222 16.39 -24.92 -48.34
CA ARG A 222 16.03 -24.33 -49.64
C ARG A 222 17.19 -24.40 -50.62
N THR A 223 16.85 -24.55 -51.90
CA THR A 223 17.80 -24.42 -53.01
C THR A 223 18.39 -23.01 -53.00
N HIS A 224 19.71 -22.92 -52.92
CA HIS A 224 20.48 -21.68 -52.87
C HIS A 224 20.23 -20.82 -54.13
N GLN A 225 19.87 -19.55 -53.93
CA GLN A 225 19.74 -18.58 -55.02
C GLN A 225 21.02 -17.75 -55.14
N ALA A 226 21.41 -17.44 -56.38
CA ALA A 226 22.62 -16.65 -56.65
C ALA A 226 22.48 -15.24 -56.05
N GLY A 227 23.30 -14.94 -55.04
CA GLY A 227 23.26 -13.66 -54.30
C GLY A 227 23.34 -13.83 -52.77
N GLU A 228 23.15 -15.05 -52.25
CA GLU A 228 23.27 -15.32 -50.82
C GLU A 228 24.74 -15.51 -50.38
N PRO A 229 25.10 -15.08 -49.15
CA PRO A 229 26.46 -15.24 -48.65
C PRO A 229 26.81 -16.71 -48.43
N LEU A 230 27.98 -17.13 -48.92
CA LEU A 230 28.48 -18.52 -48.86
C LEU A 230 28.61 -19.09 -47.44
N SER A 231 28.54 -18.26 -46.40
CA SER A 231 28.59 -18.67 -45.00
C SER A 231 27.36 -19.48 -44.55
N ARG A 232 26.24 -19.41 -45.28
CA ARG A 232 24.99 -20.13 -44.95
C ARG A 232 24.79 -21.42 -45.74
N VAL A 233 25.74 -21.77 -46.61
CA VAL A 233 25.68 -22.99 -47.43
C VAL A 233 25.90 -24.23 -46.57
N ALA A 234 25.05 -25.23 -46.72
CA ALA A 234 25.17 -26.53 -46.07
C ALA A 234 26.24 -27.39 -46.78
N TRP A 235 27.52 -27.09 -46.54
CA TRP A 235 28.66 -27.78 -47.17
C TRP A 235 28.63 -29.31 -47.03
N LYS A 236 28.11 -29.84 -45.91
CA LYS A 236 27.94 -31.29 -45.71
C LYS A 236 26.99 -31.94 -46.73
N GLN A 237 25.94 -31.24 -47.15
CA GLN A 237 24.99 -31.77 -48.14
C GLN A 237 25.45 -31.51 -49.58
N LEU A 238 26.23 -30.45 -49.80
CA LEU A 238 26.94 -30.21 -51.05
C LEU A 238 27.92 -31.36 -51.37
N ALA A 239 28.70 -31.80 -50.38
CA ALA A 239 29.64 -32.92 -50.52
C ALA A 239 28.96 -34.27 -50.78
N GLN A 240 27.65 -34.40 -50.49
CA GLN A 240 26.85 -35.60 -50.73
C GLN A 240 26.07 -35.54 -52.06
N GLY A 241 26.32 -34.54 -52.91
CA GLY A 241 25.72 -34.43 -54.24
C GLY A 241 24.28 -33.91 -54.27
N ARG A 242 23.76 -33.38 -53.15
CA ARG A 242 22.34 -32.97 -53.01
C ARG A 242 22.06 -31.51 -53.43
N GLY A 243 23.00 -30.87 -54.13
CA GLY A 243 22.90 -29.48 -54.58
C GLY A 243 23.24 -28.44 -53.51
N LEU A 244 23.37 -27.17 -53.93
CA LEU A 244 23.58 -26.05 -53.02
C LEU A 244 22.31 -25.78 -52.22
N LEU A 245 22.34 -26.10 -50.93
CA LEU A 245 21.23 -25.87 -50.00
C LEU A 245 21.65 -24.84 -48.95
N THR A 246 20.83 -23.82 -48.72
CA THR A 246 21.08 -22.78 -47.71
C THR A 246 20.37 -23.16 -46.41
N LYS A 247 21.07 -23.05 -45.28
CA LYS A 247 20.47 -23.16 -43.94
C LYS A 247 19.68 -21.91 -43.64
N GLN A 248 18.35 -22.01 -43.57
CA GLN A 248 17.52 -20.96 -43.00
C GLN A 248 17.55 -21.09 -41.48
N PHE A 249 17.98 -20.02 -40.82
CA PHE A 249 17.78 -19.87 -39.39
C PHE A 249 16.48 -19.08 -39.23
N HIS A 250 15.45 -19.69 -38.66
CA HIS A 250 14.35 -18.92 -38.09
C HIS A 250 14.93 -18.15 -36.89
N GLU A 251 14.94 -16.82 -36.98
CA GLU A 251 15.17 -16.00 -35.78
C GLU A 251 14.05 -16.31 -34.78
N PRO A 252 14.38 -16.59 -33.50
CA PRO A 252 13.35 -16.77 -32.50
C PRO A 252 12.55 -15.47 -32.41
N GLN A 253 11.23 -15.61 -32.50
CA GLN A 253 10.21 -14.57 -32.41
C GLN A 253 10.48 -13.64 -31.20
N GLN A 254 11.25 -12.58 -31.42
CA GLN A 254 11.56 -11.55 -30.43
C GLN A 254 10.34 -10.64 -30.31
N ASP A 255 9.55 -10.80 -29.25
CA ASP A 255 8.90 -9.72 -28.47
C ASP A 255 7.59 -10.12 -27.76
N ASP A 256 7.25 -11.41 -27.64
CA ASP A 256 6.02 -11.77 -26.90
C ASP A 256 6.03 -11.26 -25.45
N SER A 257 7.19 -11.19 -24.81
CA SER A 257 7.34 -10.73 -23.42
C SER A 257 7.49 -9.21 -23.24
N HIS A 258 7.39 -8.38 -24.28
CA HIS A 258 7.46 -6.92 -24.15
C HIS A 258 6.07 -6.29 -23.97
N LEU A 259 5.75 -5.83 -22.78
CA LEU A 259 4.46 -5.20 -22.44
C LEU A 259 4.51 -3.68 -22.66
N THR A 260 3.66 -3.16 -23.54
CA THR A 260 3.53 -1.72 -23.83
C THR A 260 2.07 -1.34 -24.04
N LEU A 261 1.68 -0.10 -23.71
CA LEU A 261 0.32 0.44 -23.93
C LEU A 261 -0.17 0.36 -25.39
N LEU A 262 0.76 0.32 -26.36
CA LEU A 262 0.49 0.19 -27.80
C LEU A 262 0.08 -1.24 -28.20
N ARG A 263 0.53 -2.25 -27.43
CA ARG A 263 0.20 -3.66 -27.70
C ARG A 263 -1.20 -4.04 -27.21
N VAL A 264 -1.78 -3.31 -26.25
CA VAL A 264 -3.15 -3.59 -25.81
C VAL A 264 -4.16 -3.10 -26.86
N ALA A 265 -5.06 -3.99 -27.29
CA ALA A 265 -6.06 -3.67 -28.29
C ALA A 265 -7.23 -2.85 -27.69
N GLY A 266 -7.51 -1.67 -28.29
CA GLY A 266 -8.73 -0.90 -28.03
C GLY A 266 -8.90 -0.40 -26.59
N GLY A 267 -9.96 0.37 -26.36
CA GLY A 267 -10.38 0.78 -25.02
C GLY A 267 -9.73 2.06 -24.46
N ASP A 268 -10.33 2.53 -23.37
CA ASP A 268 -9.87 3.67 -22.57
C ASP A 268 -8.53 3.37 -21.89
N LEU A 269 -7.78 4.42 -21.51
CA LEU A 269 -6.49 4.30 -20.83
C LEU A 269 -6.57 3.42 -19.57
N GLU A 270 -7.64 3.53 -18.78
CA GLU A 270 -7.91 2.68 -17.62
C GLU A 270 -7.98 1.19 -17.96
N GLN A 271 -8.67 0.85 -19.05
CA GLN A 271 -8.84 -0.54 -19.50
C GLN A 271 -7.50 -1.10 -19.99
N ARG A 272 -6.72 -0.30 -20.71
CA ARG A 272 -5.39 -0.73 -21.17
C ARG A 272 -4.44 -1.00 -20.00
N LEU A 273 -4.49 -0.18 -18.96
CA LEU A 273 -3.70 -0.38 -17.75
C LEU A 273 -4.16 -1.60 -16.95
N ALA A 274 -5.47 -1.88 -16.91
CA ALA A 274 -6.03 -3.09 -16.30
C ALA A 274 -5.54 -4.36 -17.02
N VAL A 275 -5.47 -4.33 -18.35
CA VAL A 275 -4.93 -5.44 -19.16
C VAL A 275 -3.43 -5.62 -18.91
N LEU A 276 -2.64 -4.53 -18.91
CA LEU A 276 -1.22 -4.61 -18.59
C LEU A 276 -0.97 -5.16 -17.17
N ALA A 277 -1.76 -4.74 -16.19
CA ALA A 277 -1.65 -5.25 -14.82
C ALA A 277 -1.96 -6.75 -14.74
N TRP A 278 -2.94 -7.23 -15.52
CA TRP A 278 -3.23 -8.66 -15.62
C TRP A 278 -2.03 -9.43 -16.20
N TRP A 279 -1.44 -8.96 -17.31
CA TRP A 279 -0.28 -9.60 -17.92
C TRP A 279 0.96 -9.58 -17.04
N CYS A 280 1.24 -8.46 -16.35
CA CYS A 280 2.34 -8.41 -15.37
C CYS A 280 2.16 -9.44 -14.25
N ALA A 281 0.93 -9.62 -13.77
CA ALA A 281 0.62 -10.61 -12.74
C ALA A 281 0.71 -12.05 -13.28
N ASP A 282 0.25 -12.31 -14.50
CA ASP A 282 0.31 -13.63 -15.13
C ASP A 282 1.75 -14.06 -15.44
N TYR A 283 2.56 -13.20 -16.08
CA TYR A 283 3.98 -13.48 -16.33
C TYR A 283 4.78 -13.67 -15.04
N GLY A 284 4.47 -12.87 -14.01
CA GLY A 284 5.04 -13.06 -12.67
C GLY A 284 4.72 -14.42 -12.06
N LYS A 285 3.48 -14.90 -12.20
CA LYS A 285 3.07 -16.24 -11.73
C LYS A 285 3.75 -17.37 -12.50
N ARG A 286 3.95 -17.19 -13.81
CA ARG A 286 4.60 -18.18 -14.68
C ARG A 286 6.14 -18.11 -14.61
N GLY A 287 6.70 -17.09 -13.97
CA GLY A 287 8.14 -16.87 -13.91
C GLY A 287 8.77 -16.45 -15.24
N ILE A 288 7.97 -15.95 -16.19
CA ILE A 288 8.44 -15.53 -17.51
C ILE A 288 9.05 -14.13 -17.39
N PRO A 289 10.32 -13.91 -17.78
CA PRO A 289 10.93 -12.59 -17.75
C PRO A 289 10.27 -11.68 -18.80
N PHE A 290 9.83 -10.50 -18.38
CA PHE A 290 9.14 -9.55 -19.24
C PHE A 290 9.68 -8.13 -19.06
N THR A 291 9.50 -7.31 -20.09
CA THR A 291 9.81 -5.87 -20.06
C THR A 291 8.51 -5.09 -20.06
N LEU A 292 8.44 -3.99 -19.29
CA LEU A 292 7.29 -3.09 -19.27
C LEU A 292 7.74 -1.69 -19.69
N THR A 293 7.20 -1.19 -20.80
CA THR A 293 7.45 0.17 -21.27
C THR A 293 6.22 1.05 -21.06
N LEU A 294 6.38 2.08 -20.22
CA LEU A 294 5.35 3.06 -19.88
C LEU A 294 5.95 4.46 -19.92
N ALA A 295 5.31 5.40 -20.62
CA ALA A 295 5.71 6.82 -20.62
C ALA A 295 7.19 7.09 -21.01
N GLY A 296 7.81 6.22 -21.82
CA GLY A 296 9.24 6.33 -22.16
C GLY A 296 10.21 5.75 -21.11
N GLN A 297 9.69 5.15 -20.03
CA GLN A 297 10.47 4.37 -19.07
C GLN A 297 10.29 2.87 -19.36
N THR A 298 11.40 2.14 -19.47
CA THR A 298 11.41 0.69 -19.65
C THR A 298 11.92 0.03 -18.37
N LEU A 299 11.12 -0.89 -17.83
CA LEU A 299 11.43 -1.71 -16.66
C LEU A 299 11.73 -3.14 -17.13
N GLY A 300 12.80 -3.75 -16.63
CA GLY A 300 13.16 -5.15 -16.91
C GLY A 300 14.27 -5.31 -17.96
N PRO A 301 14.47 -6.52 -18.52
CA PRO A 301 13.70 -7.75 -18.29
C PRO A 301 13.97 -8.38 -16.91
N ASP A 302 12.90 -8.78 -16.21
CA ASP A 302 12.97 -9.51 -14.93
C ASP A 302 11.64 -10.28 -14.72
N SER A 303 11.61 -11.27 -13.84
CA SER A 303 10.41 -12.05 -13.47
C SER A 303 10.16 -12.12 -11.96
N GLY A 304 11.04 -11.53 -11.13
CA GLY A 304 10.91 -11.60 -9.68
C GLY A 304 9.63 -10.95 -9.13
N ALA A 305 9.12 -11.44 -8.00
CA ALA A 305 7.92 -10.87 -7.35
C ALA A 305 8.09 -9.36 -7.01
N ALA A 306 9.28 -8.94 -6.62
CA ALA A 306 9.61 -7.53 -6.39
C ALA A 306 9.60 -6.70 -7.68
N PHE A 307 9.92 -7.31 -8.83
CA PHE A 307 9.79 -6.67 -10.14
C PHE A 307 8.32 -6.48 -10.53
N VAL A 308 7.49 -7.50 -10.37
CA VAL A 308 6.04 -7.41 -10.62
C VAL A 308 5.40 -6.31 -9.78
N GLN A 309 5.76 -6.21 -8.49
CA GLN A 309 5.28 -5.11 -7.63
C GLN A 309 5.74 -3.73 -8.13
N ARG A 310 6.98 -3.59 -8.59
CA ARG A 310 7.48 -2.34 -9.18
C ARG A 310 6.71 -1.97 -10.45
N CYS A 311 6.43 -2.95 -11.31
CA CYS A 311 5.64 -2.77 -12.53
C CYS A 311 4.20 -2.33 -12.23
N LEU A 312 3.52 -3.00 -11.30
CA LEU A 312 2.16 -2.65 -10.88
C LEU A 312 2.10 -1.25 -10.22
N LEU A 313 3.14 -0.86 -9.49
CA LEU A 313 3.27 0.48 -8.93
C LEU A 313 3.50 1.53 -10.02
N ALA A 314 4.28 1.23 -11.06
CA ALA A 314 4.43 2.12 -12.22
C ALA A 314 3.09 2.32 -12.95
N LEU A 315 2.32 1.25 -13.14
CA LEU A 315 0.95 1.31 -13.67
C LEU A 315 0.03 2.14 -12.76
N ALA A 316 0.16 2.03 -11.44
CA ALA A 316 -0.61 2.81 -10.47
C ALA A 316 -0.32 4.31 -10.53
N ARG A 317 0.92 4.70 -10.83
CA ARG A 317 1.38 6.09 -10.93
C ARG A 317 1.09 6.76 -12.27
N PHE A 318 0.71 5.99 -13.28
CA PHE A 318 0.55 6.51 -14.62
C PHE A 318 -0.78 7.28 -14.78
N ASP A 319 -0.66 8.59 -15.02
CA ASP A 319 -1.79 9.53 -15.18
C ASP A 319 -1.99 9.99 -16.64
N GLY A 320 -1.41 9.30 -17.61
CA GLY A 320 -1.61 9.58 -19.05
C GLY A 320 -1.00 10.88 -19.57
N LYS A 321 -0.45 11.74 -18.70
CA LYS A 321 0.39 12.87 -19.09
C LYS A 321 1.82 12.37 -19.32
N PRO A 322 2.49 12.74 -20.44
CA PRO A 322 3.92 12.56 -20.57
C PRO A 322 4.57 13.22 -19.35
N GLN A 323 5.29 12.44 -18.56
CA GLN A 323 6.09 12.97 -17.49
C GLN A 323 7.25 13.67 -18.19
N GLU A 324 7.15 15.00 -18.33
CA GLU A 324 8.26 15.84 -18.76
C GLU A 324 9.49 15.38 -17.98
N SER A 325 10.48 14.92 -18.73
CA SER A 325 11.74 14.43 -18.24
C SER A 325 12.19 15.34 -17.11
N ARG A 326 12.35 14.78 -15.91
CA ARG A 326 13.09 15.39 -14.83
C ARG A 326 14.55 15.44 -15.30
N SER A 327 14.85 16.40 -16.19
CA SER A 327 16.21 16.73 -16.59
C SER A 327 16.90 17.22 -15.34
N ASP A 328 18.01 16.57 -15.01
CA ASP A 328 18.90 16.91 -13.93
C ASP A 328 19.26 18.41 -13.95
N ALA A 329 18.54 19.17 -13.12
CA ALA A 329 19.05 20.39 -12.52
C ALA A 329 19.73 20.01 -11.21
N ALA A 330 20.89 19.35 -11.30
CA ALA A 330 21.86 19.21 -10.21
C ALA A 330 23.20 18.61 -10.70
N ARG A 331 24.04 19.41 -11.37
CA ARG A 331 25.32 19.93 -10.83
C ARG A 331 26.21 20.49 -11.93
#